data_AF-A0A2A6C497-F1
#
_entry.id   AF-A0A2A6C497-F1
#
_cell.length_a   1.000
_cell.length_b   1.000
_cell.length_c   1.000
_cell.angle_alpha   90.00
_cell.angle_beta   90.00
_cell.angle_gamma   90.00
#
_symmetry.space_group_name_H-M   'P 1'
#
loop_
_entity.id
_entity.type
_entity.pdbx_description
1 polymer ?
#
loop_
_entity_poly.entity_id
_entity_poly.type
_entity_poly.pdbx_seq_one_letter_code
_entity_poly.pdbx_strand_id
1 'polypeptide(L)'
;MFESQYWFAGATIVFEFMLSFVVTTNVSCFLFLFARMHNYAVAGSNSIIKLSKKTQIALFMVHIGFNIINTVGFTIFGRDADRSAELAKGCELKWLGDRGGRLMIYGPFGDPQYFKSEVYLLGVTLLFTTPIPVVLTIDSVRKLMEYRKCVVAMFHMFFPLTMLYTAIMIDYHESVSEGDMTTMRVVPLMALITDLLHSSLIFILKTRGHNKILALFSQRCQRIRPKSKSCVLSTQVTRIE
;
A
#
# COMPACT_ATOMS: atom_id res chain seq x y z
N MET A 1 -1.68 45.82 -10.62
CA MET A 1 -0.97 45.01 -9.60
C MET A 1 -1.85 43.94 -8.96
N PHE A 2 -3.16 44.19 -8.75
CA PHE A 2 -4.09 43.17 -8.21
C PHE A 2 -4.37 41.99 -9.16
N GLU A 3 -4.44 42.18 -10.48
CA GLU A 3 -4.75 41.09 -11.41
C GLU A 3 -3.72 39.95 -11.43
N SER A 4 -2.41 40.25 -11.33
CA SER A 4 -1.41 39.16 -11.37
C SER A 4 -1.50 38.25 -10.15
N GLN A 5 -1.96 38.76 -9.00
CA GLN A 5 -2.07 38.00 -7.76
C GLN A 5 -3.17 36.92 -7.85
N TYR A 6 -4.26 37.17 -8.58
CA TYR A 6 -5.33 36.20 -8.81
C TYR A 6 -4.92 35.07 -9.75
N TRP A 7 -4.14 35.38 -10.79
CA TRP A 7 -3.63 34.37 -11.73
C TRP A 7 -2.67 33.38 -11.05
N PHE A 8 -1.80 33.87 -10.17
CA PHE A 8 -0.91 33.01 -9.39
C PHE A 8 -1.69 32.11 -8.42
N ALA A 9 -2.68 32.66 -7.71
CA ALA A 9 -3.51 31.88 -6.78
C ALA A 9 -4.30 30.77 -7.49
N GLY A 10 -4.89 31.06 -8.66
CA GLY A 10 -5.62 30.06 -9.44
C GLY A 10 -4.74 28.91 -9.94
N ALA A 11 -3.53 29.23 -10.42
CA ALA A 11 -2.58 28.21 -10.89
C ALA A 11 -2.12 27.28 -9.76
N THR A 12 -1.87 27.81 -8.55
CA THR A 12 -1.48 27.00 -7.38
C THR A 12 -2.60 26.05 -6.96
N ILE A 13 -3.86 26.50 -6.91
CA ILE A 13 -5.00 25.65 -6.54
C ILE A 13 -5.18 24.50 -7.54
N VAL A 14 -5.07 24.78 -8.85
CA VAL A 14 -5.18 23.74 -9.88
C VAL A 14 -4.04 22.71 -9.73
N PHE A 15 -2.81 23.17 -9.48
CA PHE A 15 -1.67 22.27 -9.28
C PHE A 15 -1.84 21.37 -8.04
N GLU A 16 -2.22 21.95 -6.90
CA GLU A 16 -2.49 21.21 -5.66
C GLU A 16 -3.61 20.19 -5.84
N PHE A 17 -4.68 20.57 -6.54
CA PHE A 17 -5.77 19.67 -6.89
C PHE A 17 -5.30 18.51 -7.77
N MET A 18 -4.52 18.79 -8.83
CA MET A 18 -3.97 17.75 -9.70
C MET A 18 -3.04 16.80 -8.94
N LEU A 19 -2.17 17.34 -8.07
CA LEU A 19 -1.28 16.53 -7.25
C LEU A 19 -2.07 15.62 -6.30
N SER A 20 -3.05 16.18 -5.59
CA SER A 20 -3.94 15.40 -4.71
C SER A 20 -4.68 14.31 -5.49
N PHE A 21 -5.22 14.64 -6.67
CA PHE A 21 -5.92 13.69 -7.52
C PHE A 21 -5.01 12.54 -8.00
N VAL A 22 -3.79 12.83 -8.42
CA VAL A 22 -2.81 11.81 -8.84
C VAL A 22 -2.44 10.89 -7.66
N VAL A 23 -2.15 11.47 -6.49
CA VAL A 23 -1.77 10.71 -5.30
C VAL A 23 -2.91 9.79 -4.85
N THR A 24 -4.13 10.32 -4.76
CA THR A 24 -5.31 9.56 -4.33
C THR A 24 -5.70 8.48 -5.33
N THR A 25 -5.62 8.74 -6.63
CA THR A 25 -5.99 7.75 -7.67
C THR A 25 -5.03 6.56 -7.69
N ASN A 26 -3.74 6.77 -7.37
CA ASN A 26 -2.77 5.68 -7.27
C ASN A 26 -3.14 4.64 -6.22
N VAL A 27 -3.75 5.05 -5.10
CA VAL A 27 -4.22 4.13 -4.05
C VAL A 27 -5.30 3.20 -4.58
N SER A 28 -6.23 3.72 -5.38
CA SER A 28 -7.28 2.91 -6.03
C SER A 28 -6.70 1.87 -6.98
N CYS A 29 -5.74 2.27 -7.81
CA CYS A 29 -5.05 1.37 -8.74
C CYS A 29 -4.35 0.24 -7.98
N PHE A 30 -3.67 0.58 -6.88
CA PHE A 30 -3.04 -0.41 -6.02
C PHE A 30 -4.05 -1.40 -5.44
N LEU A 31 -5.16 -0.93 -4.87
CA LEU A 31 -6.17 -1.82 -4.27
C LEU A 31 -6.78 -2.78 -5.30
N PHE A 32 -7.03 -2.31 -6.52
CA PHE A 32 -7.54 -3.16 -7.61
C PHE A 32 -6.51 -4.22 -8.02
N LEU A 33 -5.25 -3.83 -8.20
CA LEU A 33 -4.15 -4.76 -8.48
C LEU A 33 -3.98 -5.76 -7.34
N PHE A 34 -4.07 -5.30 -6.09
CA PHE A 34 -4.00 -6.14 -4.90
C PHE A 34 -5.10 -7.21 -4.90
N ALA A 35 -6.36 -6.84 -5.16
CA ALA A 35 -7.46 -7.78 -5.28
C ALA A 35 -7.26 -8.79 -6.44
N ARG A 36 -6.71 -8.35 -7.57
CA ARG A 36 -6.36 -9.23 -8.70
C ARG A 36 -5.29 -10.25 -8.30
N MET A 37 -4.22 -9.78 -7.66
CA MET A 37 -3.10 -10.61 -7.22
C MET A 37 -3.52 -11.58 -6.12
N HIS A 38 -4.35 -11.15 -5.17
CA HIS A 38 -4.97 -12.02 -4.18
C HIS A 38 -5.63 -13.22 -4.87
N ASN A 39 -6.52 -12.97 -5.83
CA ASN A 39 -7.18 -14.04 -6.57
C ASN A 39 -6.21 -14.96 -7.31
N TYR A 40 -5.11 -14.44 -7.83
CA TYR A 40 -4.05 -15.25 -8.43
C TYR A 40 -3.30 -16.09 -7.39
N ALA A 41 -3.02 -15.54 -6.20
CA ALA A 41 -2.42 -16.23 -5.07
C ALA A 41 -3.24 -17.45 -4.64
N VAL A 42 -4.56 -17.28 -4.60
CA VAL A 42 -5.50 -18.29 -4.10
C VAL A 42 -6.16 -19.12 -5.20
N ALA A 43 -5.74 -18.97 -6.47
CA ALA A 43 -6.42 -19.60 -7.61
C ALA A 43 -6.55 -21.13 -7.46
N GLY A 44 -5.52 -21.78 -6.90
CA GLY A 44 -5.48 -23.22 -6.65
C GLY A 44 -5.88 -23.66 -5.24
N SER A 45 -6.34 -22.75 -4.37
CA SER A 45 -6.78 -23.09 -3.01
C SER A 45 -8.30 -23.10 -2.91
N ASN A 46 -8.82 -23.68 -1.82
CA ASN A 46 -10.24 -23.65 -1.45
C ASN A 46 -10.62 -22.36 -0.71
N SER A 47 -9.95 -21.23 -0.97
CA SER A 47 -10.32 -19.95 -0.35
C SER A 47 -11.74 -19.54 -0.76
N ILE A 48 -12.54 -19.19 0.26
CA ILE A 48 -13.90 -18.67 0.12
C ILE A 48 -13.87 -17.21 -0.38
N ILE A 49 -12.75 -16.50 -0.17
CA ILE A 49 -12.62 -15.05 -0.39
C ILE A 49 -12.17 -14.76 -1.85
N LYS A 50 -12.59 -15.57 -2.81
CA LYS A 50 -12.33 -15.32 -4.23
C LYS A 50 -13.29 -14.26 -4.76
N LEU A 51 -12.78 -13.06 -5.02
CA LEU A 51 -13.59 -11.96 -5.52
C LEU A 51 -13.90 -12.15 -7.01
N SER A 52 -15.16 -12.04 -7.42
CA SER A 52 -15.49 -12.07 -8.86
C SER A 52 -14.90 -10.84 -9.58
N LYS A 53 -14.70 -10.92 -10.91
CA LYS A 53 -14.25 -9.75 -11.70
C LYS A 53 -15.19 -8.55 -11.53
N LYS A 54 -16.50 -8.81 -11.48
CA LYS A 54 -17.53 -7.77 -11.27
C LYS A 54 -17.38 -7.13 -9.89
N THR A 55 -17.17 -7.94 -8.85
CA THR A 55 -16.94 -7.46 -7.47
C THR A 55 -15.67 -6.61 -7.39
N GLN A 56 -14.57 -7.03 -8.02
CA GLN A 56 -13.32 -6.24 -8.01
C GLN A 56 -13.50 -4.87 -8.69
N ILE A 57 -14.21 -4.82 -9.81
CA ILE A 57 -14.54 -3.56 -10.49
C ILE A 57 -15.45 -2.70 -9.59
N ALA A 58 -16.46 -3.28 -8.97
CA ALA A 58 -17.34 -2.55 -8.05
C ALA A 58 -16.57 -1.95 -6.87
N LEU A 59 -15.70 -2.73 -6.22
CA LEU A 59 -14.85 -2.26 -5.12
C LEU A 59 -13.91 -1.13 -5.57
N PHE A 60 -13.33 -1.24 -6.78
CA PHE A 60 -12.49 -0.20 -7.36
C PHE A 60 -13.28 1.10 -7.59
N MET A 61 -14.48 1.02 -8.17
CA MET A 61 -15.33 2.19 -8.41
C MET A 61 -15.78 2.85 -7.09
N VAL A 62 -16.14 2.05 -6.08
CA VAL A 62 -16.49 2.55 -4.75
C VAL A 62 -15.30 3.27 -4.11
N HIS A 63 -14.10 2.70 -4.21
CA HIS A 63 -12.89 3.31 -3.65
C HIS A 63 -12.51 4.62 -4.36
N ILE A 64 -12.63 4.68 -5.69
CA ILE A 64 -12.49 5.94 -6.45
C ILE A 64 -13.50 6.98 -5.95
N GLY A 65 -14.76 6.59 -5.78
CA GLY A 65 -15.82 7.49 -5.29
C GLY A 65 -15.46 8.10 -3.93
N PHE A 66 -15.02 7.27 -2.98
CA PHE A 66 -14.55 7.76 -1.69
C PHE A 66 -13.32 8.68 -1.84
N ASN A 67 -12.33 8.34 -2.65
CA ASN A 67 -11.14 9.17 -2.83
C ASN A 67 -11.48 10.55 -3.43
N ILE A 68 -12.42 10.62 -4.37
CA ILE A 68 -12.94 11.90 -4.90
C ILE A 68 -13.63 12.69 -3.79
N ILE A 69 -14.50 12.04 -3.01
CA ILE A 69 -15.23 12.68 -1.90
C ILE A 69 -14.26 13.26 -0.85
N ASN A 70 -13.21 12.53 -0.45
CA ASN A 70 -12.20 13.06 0.47
C ASN A 70 -11.40 14.21 -0.16
N THR A 71 -11.03 14.11 -1.44
CA THR A 71 -10.30 15.20 -2.12
C THR A 71 -11.10 16.51 -2.09
N VAL A 72 -12.40 16.43 -2.39
CA VAL A 72 -13.31 17.57 -2.30
C VAL A 72 -13.48 18.01 -0.85
N GLY A 73 -13.64 17.06 0.08
CA GLY A 73 -13.75 17.30 1.51
C GLY A 73 -12.56 18.10 2.06
N PHE A 74 -11.33 17.65 1.84
CA PHE A 74 -10.11 18.37 2.19
C PHE A 74 -10.03 19.76 1.53
N THR A 75 -10.51 19.90 0.29
CA THR A 75 -10.50 21.22 -0.39
C THR A 75 -11.47 22.21 0.27
N ILE A 76 -12.63 21.73 0.74
CA ILE A 76 -13.67 22.60 1.35
C ILE A 76 -13.41 22.83 2.85
N PHE A 77 -13.09 21.76 3.58
CA PHE A 77 -12.97 21.74 5.04
C PHE A 77 -11.52 21.89 5.53
N GLY A 78 -10.53 21.63 4.69
CA GLY A 78 -9.10 21.82 4.98
C GLY A 78 -8.65 23.28 4.91
N ARG A 79 -9.54 24.21 5.29
CA ARG A 79 -9.27 25.64 5.37
C ARG A 79 -8.87 26.05 6.78
N ASP A 80 -8.18 27.18 6.87
CA ASP A 80 -7.81 27.80 8.15
C ASP A 80 -9.06 28.17 8.97
N ALA A 81 -8.95 28.05 10.29
CA ALA A 81 -9.94 28.51 11.26
C ALA A 81 -10.16 30.03 11.16
N ASP A 82 -11.36 30.48 11.53
CA ASP A 82 -11.71 31.91 11.49
C ASP A 82 -10.78 32.78 12.34
N ARG A 83 -10.24 32.21 13.43
CA ARG A 83 -9.30 32.86 14.36
C ARG A 83 -7.85 32.38 14.18
N SER A 84 -7.50 31.79 13.03
CA SER A 84 -6.16 31.27 12.74
C SER A 84 -5.04 32.29 12.99
N ALA A 85 -5.20 33.54 12.56
CA ALA A 85 -4.20 34.59 12.76
C ALA A 85 -3.98 34.97 14.25
N GLU A 86 -4.99 34.82 15.09
CA GLU A 86 -4.87 35.03 16.53
C GLU A 86 -4.21 33.82 17.20
N LEU A 87 -4.67 32.61 16.83
CA LEU A 87 -4.11 31.36 17.32
C LEU A 87 -2.62 31.24 16.98
N ALA A 88 -2.21 31.67 15.78
CA ALA A 88 -0.81 31.68 15.34
C ALA A 88 0.12 32.54 16.22
N LYS A 89 -0.42 33.54 16.93
CA LYS A 89 0.35 34.39 17.85
C LYS A 89 0.61 33.72 19.21
N GLY A 90 -0.04 32.59 19.49
CA GLY A 90 0.18 31.82 20.70
C GLY A 90 1.65 31.43 20.85
N CYS A 91 2.18 31.51 22.08
CA CYS A 91 3.58 31.16 22.35
C CYS A 91 3.93 29.74 21.91
N GLU A 92 2.96 28.82 21.93
CA GLU A 92 3.13 27.42 21.52
C GLU A 92 3.34 27.23 20.01
N LEU A 93 2.85 28.16 19.18
CA LEU A 93 2.97 28.08 17.71
C LEU A 93 4.03 29.03 17.16
N LYS A 94 4.61 29.90 18.00
CA LYS A 94 5.60 30.89 17.59
C LYS A 94 6.82 30.25 16.94
N TRP A 95 7.31 29.13 17.49
CA TRP A 95 8.47 28.42 16.93
C TRP A 95 8.22 27.87 15.52
N LEU A 96 6.96 27.55 15.17
CA LEU A 96 6.58 27.13 13.81
C LEU A 96 6.59 28.33 12.86
N GLY A 97 6.12 29.50 13.32
CA GLY A 97 6.21 30.75 12.57
C GLY A 97 7.67 31.16 12.28
N ASP A 98 8.56 30.98 13.25
CA ASP A 98 9.98 31.32 13.15
C ASP A 98 10.74 30.45 12.13
N ARG A 99 10.25 29.23 11.84
CA ARG A 99 10.80 28.34 10.78
C ARG A 99 10.44 28.78 9.36
N GLY A 100 9.50 29.70 9.21
CA GLY A 100 8.96 30.09 7.91
C GLY A 100 7.98 29.06 7.33
N GLY A 101 7.28 29.45 6.27
CA GLY A 101 6.23 28.64 5.65
C GLY A 101 4.81 29.04 6.06
N ARG A 102 3.81 28.35 5.49
CA ARG A 102 2.40 28.59 5.77
C ARG A 102 1.91 27.57 6.81
N LEU A 103 1.60 28.05 8.02
CA LEU A 103 0.98 27.24 9.06
C LEU A 103 -0.53 27.13 8.80
N MET A 104 -1.02 25.92 8.57
CA MET A 104 -2.45 25.65 8.55
C MET A 104 -2.96 25.43 9.98
N ILE A 105 -3.93 26.24 10.42
CA ILE A 105 -4.49 26.14 11.78
C ILE A 105 -5.97 25.79 11.67
N TYR A 106 -6.34 24.58 12.08
CA TYR A 106 -7.72 24.10 11.96
C TYR A 106 -8.64 24.53 13.12
N GLY A 107 -8.09 25.02 14.23
CA GLY A 107 -8.88 25.53 15.36
C GLY A 107 -8.13 25.44 16.69
N PRO A 108 -8.73 25.89 17.81
CA PRO A 108 -8.16 25.70 19.13
C PRO A 108 -8.14 24.22 19.54
N PHE A 109 -7.36 23.89 20.58
CA PHE A 109 -7.28 22.52 21.10
C PHE A 109 -8.67 22.00 21.51
N GLY A 110 -9.04 20.83 20.97
CA GLY A 110 -10.34 20.20 21.20
C GLY A 110 -11.47 20.67 20.29
N ASP A 111 -11.28 21.72 19.48
CA ASP A 111 -12.29 22.21 18.52
C ASP A 111 -11.65 22.58 17.17
N PRO A 112 -11.51 21.60 16.24
CA PRO A 112 -10.91 21.83 14.93
C PRO A 112 -11.89 22.48 13.93
N GLN A 113 -12.93 23.17 14.41
CA GLN A 113 -13.93 23.92 13.62
C GLN A 113 -14.40 23.16 12.36
N TYR A 114 -14.03 23.65 11.18
CA TYR A 114 -14.43 23.09 9.88
C TYR A 114 -13.83 21.73 9.60
N PHE A 115 -12.59 21.49 10.06
CA PHE A 115 -11.86 20.27 9.80
C PHE A 115 -12.47 19.05 10.51
N LYS A 116 -13.28 19.27 11.56
CA LYS A 116 -14.04 18.21 12.23
C LYS A 116 -14.88 17.38 11.27
N SER A 117 -15.54 18.05 10.31
CA SER A 117 -16.37 17.38 9.29
C SER A 117 -15.54 16.48 8.38
N GLU A 118 -14.34 16.94 8.01
CA GLU A 118 -13.42 16.15 7.20
C GLU A 118 -12.91 14.92 7.95
N VAL A 119 -12.58 15.07 9.24
CA VAL A 119 -12.14 13.93 10.06
C VAL A 119 -13.23 12.84 10.12
N TYR A 120 -14.52 13.22 10.21
CA TYR A 120 -15.60 12.24 10.13
C TYR A 120 -15.71 11.60 8.74
N LEU A 121 -15.58 12.39 7.67
CA LEU A 121 -15.63 11.89 6.29
C LEU A 121 -14.50 10.89 6.00
N LEU A 122 -13.29 11.23 6.43
CA LEU A 122 -12.11 10.39 6.35
C LEU A 122 -12.29 9.12 7.20
N GLY A 123 -12.81 9.24 8.41
CA GLY A 123 -13.10 8.11 9.29
C GLY A 123 -14.08 7.12 8.66
N VAL A 124 -15.17 7.61 8.04
CA VAL A 124 -16.11 6.78 7.28
C VAL A 124 -15.40 6.11 6.11
N THR A 125 -14.58 6.85 5.36
CA THR A 125 -13.84 6.29 4.24
C THR A 125 -12.91 5.16 4.67
N LEU A 126 -12.14 5.35 5.75
CA LEU A 126 -11.26 4.32 6.29
C LEU A 126 -12.06 3.10 6.73
N LEU A 127 -13.19 3.29 7.40
CA LEU A 127 -14.07 2.19 7.83
C LEU A 127 -14.54 1.33 6.65
N PHE A 128 -14.83 1.91 5.49
CA PHE A 128 -15.28 1.17 4.32
C PHE A 128 -14.14 0.59 3.49
N THR A 129 -13.01 1.30 3.42
CA THR A 129 -11.93 0.96 2.47
C THR A 129 -10.84 0.10 3.08
N THR A 130 -10.50 0.27 4.36
CA THR A 130 -9.43 -0.46 5.05
C THR A 130 -9.73 -1.94 5.32
N PRO A 131 -10.97 -2.38 5.63
CA PRO A 131 -11.21 -3.79 5.92
C PRO A 131 -10.91 -4.72 4.75
N ILE A 132 -11.14 -4.28 3.51
CA ILE A 132 -10.94 -5.09 2.30
C ILE A 132 -9.47 -5.52 2.15
N PRO A 133 -8.47 -4.62 2.05
CA PRO A 133 -7.08 -5.02 1.94
C PRO A 133 -6.61 -5.82 3.15
N VAL A 134 -7.09 -5.51 4.37
CA VAL A 134 -6.76 -6.28 5.57
C VAL A 134 -7.24 -7.74 5.47
N VAL A 135 -8.50 -7.96 5.11
CA VAL A 135 -9.06 -9.32 4.97
C VAL A 135 -8.35 -10.11 3.88
N LEU A 136 -8.12 -9.50 2.70
CA LEU A 136 -7.40 -10.13 1.60
C LEU A 136 -5.93 -10.43 1.98
N THR A 137 -5.29 -9.55 2.74
CA THR A 137 -3.94 -9.79 3.27
C THR A 137 -3.92 -10.98 4.21
N ILE A 138 -4.84 -11.02 5.18
CA ILE A 138 -4.94 -12.12 6.14
C ILE A 138 -5.20 -13.45 5.44
N ASP A 139 -6.10 -13.49 4.45
CA ASP A 139 -6.35 -14.72 3.66
C ASP A 139 -5.10 -15.16 2.89
N SER A 140 -4.45 -14.22 2.21
CA SER A 140 -3.20 -14.48 1.48
C SER A 140 -2.11 -15.02 2.39
N VAL A 141 -1.90 -14.40 3.57
CA VAL A 141 -0.90 -14.82 4.54
C VAL A 141 -1.21 -16.21 5.09
N ARG A 142 -2.46 -16.49 5.49
CA ARG A 142 -2.88 -17.82 5.95
C ARG A 142 -2.57 -18.89 4.91
N LYS A 143 -2.85 -18.63 3.63
CA LYS A 143 -2.52 -19.55 2.54
C LYS A 143 -1.02 -19.66 2.29
N LEU A 144 -0.26 -18.58 2.38
CA LEU A 144 1.20 -18.64 2.25
C LEU A 144 1.88 -19.38 3.41
N MET A 145 1.31 -19.33 4.61
CA MET A 145 1.77 -20.11 5.77
C MET A 145 1.64 -21.61 5.52
N GLU A 146 0.54 -22.07 4.90
CA GLU A 146 0.37 -23.47 4.47
C GLU A 146 1.53 -23.92 3.54
N TYR A 147 2.07 -23.00 2.73
CA TYR A 147 3.17 -23.28 1.80
C TYR A 147 4.59 -23.13 2.39
N ARG A 148 4.75 -22.85 3.70
CA ARG A 148 6.05 -22.61 4.39
C ARG A 148 6.95 -21.52 3.74
N LYS A 149 6.42 -20.67 2.87
CA LYS A 149 7.15 -19.55 2.21
C LYS A 149 6.93 -18.20 2.91
N CYS A 150 6.35 -18.22 4.11
CA CYS A 150 5.77 -17.05 4.75
C CYS A 150 6.78 -16.10 5.41
N VAL A 151 7.92 -16.61 5.87
CA VAL A 151 8.90 -15.81 6.63
C VAL A 151 9.44 -14.64 5.81
N VAL A 152 9.78 -14.87 4.54
CA VAL A 152 10.32 -13.82 3.65
C VAL A 152 9.25 -12.77 3.30
N ALA A 153 8.00 -13.19 3.09
CA ALA A 153 6.90 -12.29 2.77
C ALA A 153 6.51 -11.40 3.97
N MET A 154 6.50 -11.96 5.18
CA MET A 154 6.25 -11.19 6.40
C MET A 154 7.36 -10.16 6.63
N PHE A 155 8.63 -10.55 6.49
CA PHE A 155 9.74 -9.61 6.62
C PHE A 155 9.62 -8.41 5.67
N HIS A 156 9.28 -8.66 4.40
CA HIS A 156 9.09 -7.58 3.43
C HIS A 156 7.88 -6.67 3.75
N MET A 157 6.79 -7.21 4.30
CA MET A 157 5.65 -6.36 4.69
C MET A 157 5.92 -5.51 5.94
N PHE A 158 6.56 -6.08 6.96
CA PHE A 158 6.72 -5.38 8.25
C PHE A 158 7.93 -4.44 8.28
N PHE A 159 9.00 -4.76 7.56
CA PHE A 159 10.24 -3.98 7.61
C PHE A 159 10.07 -2.50 7.22
N PRO A 160 9.40 -2.14 6.10
CA PRO A 160 9.19 -0.75 5.71
C PRO A 160 8.32 0.02 6.72
N LEU A 161 7.30 -0.64 7.27
CA LEU A 161 6.40 -0.06 8.26
C LEU A 161 7.15 0.25 9.57
N THR A 162 7.98 -0.69 10.03
CA THR A 162 8.83 -0.49 11.22
C THR A 162 9.84 0.63 11.00
N MET A 163 10.46 0.71 9.81
CA MET A 163 11.36 1.82 9.47
C MET A 163 10.65 3.17 9.48
N LEU A 164 9.47 3.26 8.88
CA LEU A 164 8.67 4.49 8.88
C LEU A 164 8.27 4.91 10.29
N TYR A 165 7.80 3.96 11.11
CA TYR A 165 7.46 4.23 12.51
C TYR A 165 8.67 4.70 13.32
N THR A 166 9.83 4.08 13.12
CA THR A 166 11.07 4.47 13.80
C THR A 166 11.49 5.89 13.41
N ALA A 167 11.36 6.26 12.13
CA ALA A 167 11.64 7.62 11.67
C ALA A 167 10.71 8.67 12.31
N ILE A 168 9.41 8.36 12.45
CA ILE A 168 8.44 9.23 13.15
C ILE A 168 8.76 9.34 14.65
N MET A 169 9.18 8.25 15.30
CA MET A 169 9.56 8.28 16.71
C MET A 169 10.84 9.09 16.96
N ILE A 170 11.82 9.02 16.06
CA ILE A 170 13.04 9.85 16.11
C ILE A 170 12.67 11.34 15.97
N ASP A 171 11.80 11.66 15.03
CA ASP A 171 11.28 13.01 14.78
C ASP A 171 10.53 13.59 15.99
N TYR A 172 9.86 12.74 16.78
CA TYR A 172 9.21 13.16 18.02
C TYR A 172 10.21 13.47 19.15
N HIS A 173 11.39 12.83 19.16
CA HIS A 173 12.29 12.82 20.31
C HIS A 173 13.58 13.63 20.13
N GLU A 174 14.00 13.99 18.91
CA GLU A 174 15.29 14.65 18.66
C GLU A 174 15.18 15.93 17.83
N SER A 175 16.09 16.88 18.12
CA SER A 175 16.39 18.04 17.29
C SER A 175 17.28 17.65 16.10
N VAL A 176 16.77 16.77 15.23
CA VAL A 176 17.48 16.36 14.01
C VAL A 176 17.49 17.51 13.00
N SER A 177 18.61 17.65 12.28
CA SER A 177 18.75 18.59 11.15
C SER A 177 17.66 18.38 10.11
N GLU A 178 17.08 19.47 9.58
CA GLU A 178 15.96 19.46 8.64
C GLU A 178 16.25 18.65 7.36
N GLY A 179 17.49 18.69 6.87
CA GLY A 179 17.93 17.92 5.70
C GLY A 179 17.99 16.42 5.95
N ASP A 180 18.49 16.02 7.12
CA ASP A 180 18.60 14.61 7.52
C ASP A 180 17.21 14.04 7.78
N MET A 181 16.35 14.83 8.42
CA MET A 181 14.98 14.46 8.72
C MET A 181 14.13 14.30 7.44
N THR A 182 14.31 15.18 6.46
CA THR A 182 13.68 15.05 5.14
C THR A 182 14.13 13.76 4.46
N THR A 183 15.43 13.45 4.49
CA THR A 183 15.97 12.22 3.90
C THR A 183 15.44 10.97 4.62
N MET A 184 15.41 10.99 5.95
CA MET A 184 14.87 9.91 6.78
C MET A 184 13.35 9.72 6.63
N ARG A 185 12.60 10.72 6.16
CA ARG A 185 11.18 10.59 5.83
C ARG A 185 10.98 10.13 4.39
N VAL A 186 11.65 10.76 3.43
CA VAL A 186 11.48 10.51 2.00
C VAL A 186 11.99 9.12 1.62
N VAL A 187 13.13 8.66 2.16
CA VAL A 187 13.69 7.35 1.79
C VAL A 187 12.79 6.19 2.24
N PRO A 188 12.32 6.10 3.50
CA PRO A 188 11.37 5.07 3.90
C PRO A 188 10.02 5.22 3.23
N LEU A 189 9.53 6.44 2.98
CA LEU A 189 8.26 6.65 2.27
C LEU A 189 8.36 6.16 0.81
N MET A 190 9.46 6.50 0.13
CA MET A 190 9.76 6.01 -1.21
C MET A 190 9.94 4.50 -1.18
N ALA A 191 10.63 3.93 -0.19
CA ALA A 191 10.73 2.49 -0.02
C ALA A 191 9.33 1.88 0.17
N LEU A 192 8.46 2.44 1.00
CA LEU A 192 7.11 1.95 1.25
C LEU A 192 6.24 1.98 -0.02
N ILE A 193 6.26 3.09 -0.77
CA ILE A 193 5.55 3.27 -2.05
C ILE A 193 6.10 2.29 -3.10
N THR A 194 7.42 2.17 -3.17
CA THR A 194 8.12 1.31 -4.13
C THR A 194 7.94 -0.16 -3.79
N ASP A 195 7.85 -0.52 -2.51
CA ASP A 195 7.70 -1.89 -2.02
C ASP A 195 6.25 -2.39 -2.15
N LEU A 196 5.26 -1.51 -2.06
CA LEU A 196 3.88 -1.79 -2.48
C LEU A 196 3.85 -2.24 -3.96
N LEU A 197 4.59 -1.55 -4.84
CA LEU A 197 4.70 -1.92 -6.26
C LEU A 197 5.58 -3.17 -6.49
N HIS A 198 6.70 -3.32 -5.78
CA HIS A 198 7.62 -4.45 -5.93
C HIS A 198 7.05 -5.75 -5.35
N SER A 199 6.39 -5.71 -4.21
CA SER A 199 5.70 -6.87 -3.63
C SER A 199 4.62 -7.38 -4.59
N SER A 200 3.92 -6.46 -5.25
CA SER A 200 2.97 -6.79 -6.31
C SER A 200 3.65 -7.50 -7.49
N LEU A 201 4.76 -6.95 -7.98
CA LEU A 201 5.50 -7.47 -9.13
C LEU A 201 6.17 -8.83 -8.86
N ILE A 202 6.82 -8.98 -7.70
CA ILE A 202 7.50 -10.20 -7.27
C ILE A 202 6.48 -11.34 -7.12
N PHE A 203 5.29 -11.04 -6.59
CA PHE A 203 4.21 -12.01 -6.46
C PHE A 203 3.71 -12.50 -7.82
N ILE A 204 3.57 -11.59 -8.80
CA ILE A 204 3.18 -11.89 -10.19
C ILE A 204 4.23 -12.76 -10.89
N LEU A 205 5.52 -12.43 -10.77
CA LEU A 205 6.62 -13.15 -11.41
C LEU A 205 6.78 -14.57 -10.84
N LYS A 206 6.59 -14.73 -9.53
CA LYS A 206 6.77 -16.03 -8.85
C LYS A 206 5.61 -17.00 -9.06
N THR A 207 4.38 -16.51 -9.31
CA THR A 207 3.19 -17.37 -9.49
C THR A 207 2.98 -17.89 -10.92
N ARG A 208 3.32 -17.11 -11.97
CA ARG A 208 3.13 -17.54 -13.37
C ARG A 208 4.23 -18.46 -13.90
N GLY A 209 5.48 -18.24 -13.50
CA GLY A 209 6.63 -18.98 -14.04
C GLY A 209 6.83 -20.34 -13.36
N HIS A 210 6.64 -20.42 -12.05
CA HIS A 210 7.20 -21.53 -11.29
C HIS A 210 6.51 -22.87 -11.57
N ASN A 211 5.17 -22.91 -11.66
CA ASN A 211 4.47 -24.18 -11.86
C ASN A 211 4.53 -24.67 -13.31
N LYS A 212 4.49 -23.78 -14.32
CA LYS A 212 4.69 -24.17 -15.72
C LYS A 212 6.14 -24.59 -15.99
N ILE A 213 7.11 -23.89 -15.42
CA ILE A 213 8.53 -24.25 -15.55
C ILE A 213 8.83 -25.54 -14.79
N LEU A 214 8.32 -25.75 -13.57
CA LEU A 214 8.46 -27.04 -12.88
C LEU A 214 7.76 -28.18 -13.60
N ALA A 215 6.58 -27.96 -14.18
CA ALA A 215 5.90 -28.98 -14.98
C ALA A 215 6.71 -29.32 -16.24
N LEU A 216 7.21 -28.31 -16.97
CA LEU A 216 8.07 -28.51 -18.14
C LEU A 216 9.43 -29.14 -17.79
N PHE A 217 10.00 -28.78 -16.63
CA PHE A 217 11.26 -29.33 -16.14
C PHE A 217 11.08 -30.78 -15.67
N SER A 218 10.01 -31.08 -14.94
CA SER A 218 9.62 -32.44 -14.56
C SER A 218 9.37 -33.31 -15.80
N GLN A 219 8.65 -32.79 -16.79
CA GLN A 219 8.39 -33.49 -18.04
C GLN A 219 9.67 -33.72 -18.86
N ARG A 220 10.62 -32.76 -18.87
CA ARG A 220 11.95 -32.94 -19.47
C ARG A 220 12.79 -33.96 -18.70
N CYS A 221 12.81 -33.93 -17.37
CA CYS A 221 13.54 -34.89 -16.55
C CYS A 221 12.99 -36.33 -16.71
N GLN A 222 11.66 -36.49 -16.85
CA GLN A 222 11.07 -37.80 -17.17
C GLN A 222 11.45 -38.30 -18.55
N ARG A 223 11.62 -37.40 -19.53
CA ARG A 223 12.04 -37.75 -20.89
C ARG A 223 13.54 -38.04 -21.00
N ILE A 224 14.35 -37.48 -20.11
CA ILE A 224 15.82 -37.67 -20.06
C ILE A 224 16.21 -38.85 -19.17
N ARG A 225 15.34 -39.36 -18.27
CA ARG A 225 15.60 -40.64 -17.62
C ARG A 225 15.65 -41.71 -18.71
N PRO A 226 16.85 -42.27 -19.03
CA PRO A 226 16.88 -43.41 -19.92
C PRO A 226 15.99 -44.47 -19.28
N LYS A 227 15.17 -45.15 -20.10
CA LYS A 227 14.57 -46.42 -19.67
C LYS A 227 15.75 -47.30 -19.28
N SER A 228 16.06 -47.32 -17.98
CA SER A 228 16.83 -48.38 -17.36
C SER A 228 16.13 -49.63 -17.85
N LYS A 229 16.78 -50.34 -18.78
CA LYS A 229 16.37 -51.68 -19.13
C LYS A 229 16.45 -52.40 -17.80
N SER A 230 15.30 -52.68 -17.19
CA SER A 230 15.21 -53.66 -16.12
C SER A 230 15.87 -54.90 -16.68
N CYS A 231 17.13 -55.11 -16.30
CA CYS A 231 17.81 -56.36 -16.50
C CYS A 231 17.04 -57.31 -15.59
N VAL A 232 16.07 -58.00 -16.17
CA VAL A 232 15.38 -59.12 -15.55
C VAL A 232 16.47 -60.16 -15.37
N LEU A 233 17.16 -60.10 -14.23
CA LEU A 233 18.05 -61.15 -13.79
C LEU A 233 17.14 -62.33 -13.46
N SER A 234 16.91 -63.16 -14.46
CA SER A 234 16.31 -64.48 -14.33
C SER A 234 17.26 -65.32 -13.49
N THR A 235 17.14 -65.24 -12.18
CA THR A 235 17.73 -66.23 -11.27
C THR A 235 16.89 -67.51 -11.43
N GLN A 236 17.25 -68.34 -12.41
CA GLN A 236 16.83 -69.73 -12.40
C GLN A 236 17.53 -70.43 -11.25
N VAL A 237 16.78 -70.68 -10.17
CA VAL A 237 17.17 -71.60 -9.12
C VAL A 237 16.85 -73.00 -9.64
N THR A 238 17.85 -73.65 -10.24
CA THR A 238 17.85 -75.08 -10.53
C THR A 238 17.79 -75.84 -9.20
N ARG A 239 16.64 -76.47 -8.94
CA ARG A 239 16.47 -77.44 -7.86
C ARG A 239 17.00 -78.77 -8.40
N ILE A 240 18.19 -79.16 -7.97
CA ILE A 240 18.73 -80.51 -8.14
C ILE A 240 18.05 -81.40 -7.10
N GLU A 241 17.74 -82.61 -7.55
CA GLU A 241 17.01 -83.72 -6.91
C GLU A 241 17.46 -84.07 -5.48
#